data_AF-A0A645HFD0-F1
#
_entry.id   AF-A0A645HFD0-F1
#
_cell.length_a   1.000
_cell.length_b   1.000
_cell.length_c   1.000
_cell.angle_alpha   90.00
_cell.angle_beta   90.00
_cell.angle_gamma   90.00
#
_symmetry.space_group_name_H-M   'P 1'
#
loop_
_entity.id
_entity.type
_entity.pdbx_description
1 polymer ?
#
loop_
_entity_poly.entity_id
_entity_poly.type
_entity_poly.pdbx_seq_one_letter_code
_entity_poly.pdbx_strand_id
1 'polypeptide(L)'
;MSMEAAVAFYELLEKDPKVADKVRELATPDRIEPYVKKELGYEFTKQEMQKVVFERNPEMTDEELEAVTGGTIMIVLVFIVGYIAIAAA
;
A
#
# COMPACT_ATOMS: atom_id res chain seq x y z
N MET A 1 -15.76 -1.38 4.86
CA MET A 1 -14.48 -1.56 4.16
C MET A 1 -14.22 -3.04 4.03
N SER A 2 -13.63 -3.48 2.91
CA SER A 2 -13.51 -4.91 2.58
C SER A 2 -12.04 -5.34 2.49
N MET A 3 -11.69 -6.42 3.20
CA MET A 3 -10.35 -7.02 3.17
C MET A 3 -9.96 -7.44 1.73
N GLU A 4 -10.94 -7.88 0.94
CA GLU A 4 -10.75 -8.24 -0.46
C GLU A 4 -10.29 -7.04 -1.31
N ALA A 5 -10.78 -5.83 -1.00
CA ALA A 5 -10.36 -4.61 -1.70
C ALA A 5 -8.90 -4.25 -1.37
N ALA A 6 -8.47 -4.46 -0.11
CA ALA A 6 -7.08 -4.27 0.28
C ALA A 6 -6.15 -5.26 -0.44
N VAL A 7 -6.53 -6.54 -0.50
CA VAL A 7 -5.76 -7.58 -1.20
C VAL A 7 -5.66 -7.27 -2.69
N ALA A 8 -6.79 -6.95 -3.33
CA ALA A 8 -6.83 -6.64 -4.75
C ALA A 8 -6.02 -5.41 -5.11
N PHE A 9 -6.05 -4.36 -4.27
CA PHE A 9 -5.22 -3.18 -4.47
C PHE A 9 -3.73 -3.49 -4.29
N TYR A 10 -3.36 -4.29 -3.29
CA TYR A 10 -1.98 -4.72 -3.10
C TYR A 10 -1.46 -5.50 -4.31
N GLU A 11 -2.23 -6.48 -4.81
CA GLU A 11 -1.88 -7.22 -6.01
C GLU A 11 -1.78 -6.32 -7.26
N LEU A 12 -2.60 -5.27 -7.34
CA LEU A 12 -2.52 -4.29 -8.41
C LEU A 12 -1.21 -3.48 -8.32
N LEU A 13 -0.77 -3.11 -7.12
CA LEU A 13 0.52 -2.44 -6.93
C LEU A 13 1.70 -3.32 -7.34
N GLU A 14 1.62 -4.63 -7.10
CA GLU A 14 2.66 -5.58 -7.52
C GLU A 14 2.67 -5.81 -9.04
N LYS A 15 1.49 -5.93 -9.65
CA LYS A 15 1.35 -6.31 -11.07
C LYS A 15 1.41 -5.12 -12.02
N ASP A 16 0.97 -3.95 -11.58
CA ASP A 16 0.93 -2.73 -12.39
C ASP A 16 1.89 -1.67 -11.85
N PRO A 17 3.12 -1.59 -12.42
CA PRO A 17 4.12 -0.64 -11.96
C PRO A 17 3.68 0.82 -12.17
N LYS A 18 2.72 1.10 -13.07
CA LYS A 18 2.21 2.47 -13.25
C LYS A 18 1.38 2.91 -12.05
N VAL A 19 0.61 2.01 -11.46
CA VAL A 19 -0.18 2.29 -10.26
C VAL A 19 0.76 2.52 -9.07
N ALA A 20 1.78 1.68 -8.93
CA ALA A 20 2.82 1.86 -7.92
C ALA A 20 3.54 3.21 -8.07
N ASP A 21 4.02 3.52 -9.28
CA ASP A 21 4.70 4.80 -9.57
C ASP A 21 3.76 5.99 -9.31
N LYS A 22 2.46 5.85 -9.63
CA LYS A 22 1.48 6.90 -9.35
C LYS A 22 1.27 7.14 -7.87
N VAL A 23 1.13 6.08 -7.08
CA VAL A 23 1.01 6.20 -5.61
C VAL A 23 2.26 6.86 -5.02
N ARG A 24 3.44 6.53 -5.55
CA ARG A 24 4.71 7.18 -5.18
C ARG A 24 4.75 8.66 -5.58
N GLU A 25 4.34 9.01 -6.80
CA GLU A 25 4.26 10.40 -7.28
C GLU A 25 3.32 11.25 -6.42
N LEU A 26 2.18 10.69 -6.05
CA LEU A 26 1.15 11.42 -5.31
C LEU A 26 1.67 11.82 -3.92
N ALA A 27 2.54 10.98 -3.31
CA ALA A 27 3.37 11.18 -2.12
C ALA A 27 2.69 11.68 -0.84
N THR A 28 1.42 12.09 -0.93
CA THR A 28 0.68 12.80 0.10
C THR A 28 -0.69 12.15 0.26
N PRO A 29 -1.18 12.05 1.51
CA PRO A 29 -2.43 11.36 1.84
C PRO A 29 -3.64 11.96 1.12
N ASP A 30 -3.69 13.29 1.01
CA ASP A 30 -4.77 14.03 0.36
C ASP A 30 -4.93 13.68 -1.13
N ARG A 31 -3.86 13.19 -1.76
CA ARG A 31 -3.81 12.82 -3.17
C ARG A 31 -3.99 11.32 -3.41
N ILE A 32 -3.43 10.49 -2.54
CA ILE A 32 -3.53 9.02 -2.66
C ILE A 32 -4.96 8.56 -2.36
N GLU A 33 -5.65 9.15 -1.38
CA GLU A 33 -6.98 8.67 -0.98
C GLU A 33 -8.03 8.80 -2.09
N PRO A 34 -8.18 9.96 -2.75
CA PRO A 34 -9.09 10.07 -3.88
C PRO A 34 -8.63 9.23 -5.07
N TYR A 35 -7.34 9.02 -5.29
CA TYR A 35 -6.87 8.12 -6.36
C TYR A 35 -7.31 6.68 -6.11
N VAL A 36 -7.04 6.13 -4.93
CA VAL A 36 -7.40 4.75 -4.58
C VAL A 36 -8.92 4.56 -4.57
N LYS A 37 -9.67 5.49 -3.96
CA LYS A 37 -11.13 5.37 -3.85
C LYS A 37 -11.90 5.73 -5.11
N LYS A 38 -11.55 6.84 -5.79
CA LYS A 38 -12.34 7.37 -6.92
C LYS A 38 -11.85 6.89 -8.27
N GLU A 39 -10.54 6.79 -8.47
CA GLU A 39 -9.97 6.37 -9.76
C GLU A 39 -9.90 4.85 -9.85
N LEU A 40 -9.43 4.19 -8.79
CA LEU A 40 -9.27 2.73 -8.77
C LEU A 40 -10.48 1.99 -8.17
N GLY A 41 -11.34 2.68 -7.43
CA GLY A 41 -12.56 2.08 -6.86
C GLY A 41 -12.32 1.18 -5.64
N TYR A 42 -11.13 1.22 -5.03
CA TYR A 42 -10.83 0.40 -3.86
C TYR A 42 -11.13 1.14 -2.57
N GLU A 43 -11.89 0.49 -1.67
CA GLU A 43 -12.22 1.01 -0.36
C GLU A 43 -11.81 0.01 0.74
N PHE A 44 -10.75 0.36 1.47
CA PHE A 44 -10.24 -0.42 2.60
C PHE A 44 -9.79 0.49 3.75
N THR A 45 -9.77 -0.03 4.98
CA THR A 45 -9.19 0.63 6.15
C THR A 45 -7.68 0.45 6.23
N LYS A 46 -7.06 1.24 7.11
CA LYS A 46 -5.65 1.12 7.49
C LYS A 46 -5.30 -0.30 7.93
N GLN A 47 -6.11 -0.86 8.83
CA GLN A 47 -5.82 -2.16 9.43
C GLN A 47 -5.90 -3.29 8.40
N GLU A 48 -6.84 -3.22 7.46
CA GLU A 48 -6.96 -4.19 6.38
C GLU A 48 -5.72 -4.16 5.48
N MET A 49 -5.32 -2.97 5.02
CA MET A 49 -4.11 -2.83 4.20
C MET A 49 -2.85 -3.29 4.92
N GLN A 50 -2.67 -2.87 6.18
CA GLN A 50 -1.55 -3.33 7.00
C GLN A 50 -1.53 -4.85 7.07
N LYS A 51 -2.66 -5.48 7.41
CA LYS A 51 -2.73 -6.94 7.50
C LYS A 51 -2.36 -7.62 6.19
N VAL A 52 -2.78 -7.10 5.03
CA VAL A 52 -2.36 -7.61 3.71
C VAL A 52 -0.85 -7.50 3.52
N VAL A 53 -0.25 -6.35 3.84
CA VAL A 53 1.20 -6.15 3.71
C VAL A 53 1.98 -7.13 4.57
N PHE A 54 1.56 -7.30 5.83
CA PHE A 54 2.17 -8.25 6.75
C PHE A 54 2.03 -9.69 6.27
N GLU A 55 0.86 -10.08 5.74
CA GLU A 55 0.62 -11.43 5.22
C GLU A 55 1.38 -11.71 3.91
N ARG A 56 1.62 -10.68 3.09
CA ARG A 56 2.32 -10.80 1.80
C ARG A 56 3.84 -10.62 1.91
N ASN A 57 4.32 -9.90 2.92
CA ASN A 57 5.75 -9.64 3.17
C ASN A 57 6.13 -10.13 4.57
N PRO A 58 6.21 -11.46 4.79
CA PRO A 58 6.66 -12.00 6.07
C PRO A 58 8.13 -11.68 6.37
N GLU A 59 8.90 -11.22 5.36
CA GLU A 59 10.31 -10.85 5.48
C GLU A 59 10.52 -9.36 5.83
N MET A 60 9.46 -8.55 5.91
CA MET A 60 9.59 -7.18 6.41
C MET A 60 10.14 -7.21 7.83
N THR A 61 11.19 -6.42 8.06
CA THR A 61 11.84 -6.33 9.38
C THR A 61 10.94 -5.63 10.39
N ASP A 62 11.11 -5.92 11.69
CA ASP A 62 10.36 -5.25 12.76
C ASP A 62 10.39 -3.72 12.66
N GLU A 63 11.51 -3.14 12.18
CA GLU A 63 11.65 -1.70 11.94
C GLU A 63 10.71 -1.18 10.82
N GLU A 64 10.59 -1.92 9.73
CA GLU A 64 9.66 -1.59 8.64
C GLU A 64 8.21 -1.81 9.07
N LEU A 65 7.97 -2.87 9.87
CA LEU A 65 6.67 -3.17 10.44
C LEU A 65 6.24 -2.10 11.46
N GLU A 66 7.16 -1.55 12.24
CA GLU A 66 6.94 -0.44 13.18
C GLU A 66 6.61 0.87 12.44
N ALA A 67 7.32 1.18 11.35
CA ALA A 67 7.00 2.32 10.50
C ALA A 67 5.59 2.19 9.87
N VAL A 68 5.24 0.97 9.47
CA VAL A 68 3.92 0.66 8.92
C VAL A 68 2.83 0.71 10.01
N THR A 69 3.09 0.20 11.21
CA THR A 69 2.12 0.14 12.32
C THR A 69 1.89 1.50 12.97
N GLY A 70 2.94 2.29 13.16
CA GLY A 70 2.92 3.60 13.82
C GLY A 70 2.32 4.76 13.01
N GLY A 71 2.20 4.64 11.68
CA GLY A 71 1.84 5.77 10.80
C GLY A 71 0.42 5.75 10.22
N THR A 72 -0.03 6.85 9.62
CA THR A 72 -1.25 6.91 8.78
C THR A 72 -1.18 5.86 7.65
N ILE A 73 -2.31 5.28 7.22
CA ILE A 73 -2.41 4.29 6.12
C ILE A 73 -1.60 4.69 4.86
N MET A 74 -1.42 5.99 4.66
CA MET A 74 -0.76 6.56 3.48
C MET A 74 0.77 6.52 3.56
N ILE A 75 1.33 6.53 4.77
CA ILE A 75 2.77 6.27 4.97
C ILE A 75 3.03 4.82 4.59
N VAL A 76 2.18 3.90 5.05
CA VAL A 76 2.25 2.47 4.71
C VAL A 76 2.29 2.26 3.20
N LEU A 77 1.39 2.88 2.44
CA LEU A 77 1.32 2.71 0.98
C LEU A 77 2.58 3.17 0.24
N VAL A 78 3.20 4.27 0.68
CA VAL A 78 4.46 4.75 0.07
C VAL A 78 5.62 3.81 0.37
N PHE A 79 5.68 3.25 1.59
CA PHE A 79 6.69 2.26 1.97
C PHE A 79 6.50 0.93 1.22
N ILE A 80 5.27 0.44 1.06
CA ILE A 80 4.97 -0.76 0.26
C ILE A 80 5.51 -0.60 -1.16
N VAL A 81 5.22 0.53 -1.82
CA VAL A 81 5.67 0.77 -3.19
C VAL A 81 7.20 0.81 -3.25
N GLY A 82 7.86 1.42 -2.25
CA GLY A 82 9.31 1.40 -2.13
C GLY A 82 9.88 -0.02 -1.98
N TYR A 83 9.26 -0.84 -1.13
CA TYR A 83 9.66 -2.23 -0.87
C TYR A 83 9.45 -3.13 -2.10
N ILE A 84 8.26 -3.09 -2.73
CA ILE A 84 7.95 -3.85 -3.95
C ILE A 84 8.96 -3.50 -5.05
N ALA A 85 9.34 -2.22 -5.19
CA ALA A 85 10.33 -1.80 -6.18
C ALA A 85 11.74 -2.33 -5.90
N ILE A 86 12.12 -2.50 -4.62
CA ILE A 86 13.41 -3.10 -4.23
C ILE A 86 13.38 -4.62 -4.44
N ALA A 87 12.27 -5.29 -4.12
CA ALA A 87 12.11 -6.73 -4.30
C ALA A 87 12.04 -7.15 -5.79
N ALA A 88 11.62 -6.25 -6.67
CA ALA A 88 11.55 -6.48 -8.12
C ALA A 88 12.85 -6.16 -8.89
N ALA A 89 13.87 -5.57 -8.23
CA ALA A 89 15.14 -5.17 -8.82
C ALA A 89 16.23 -6.25 -8.65
#